data_AF-A0A376B430-F1
#
_entry.id   AF-A0A376B430-F1
#
_cell.length_a   1.000
_cell.length_b   1.000
_cell.length_c   1.000
_cell.angle_alpha   90.00
_cell.angle_beta   90.00
_cell.angle_gamma   90.00
#
_symmetry.space_group_name_H-M   'P 1'
#
loop_
_entity.id
_entity.type
_entity.pdbx_description
1 polymer ?
#
loop_
_entity_poly.entity_id
_entity_poly.type
_entity_poly.pdbx_seq_one_letter_code
_entity_poly.pdbx_strand_id
1 'polypeptide(L)'
;MSSRKINKLLLLSPAKALGTNTAISTTSTTFIRGKRTSSKKKTSTLSPAAQRAVTQLSVLSASRKQPKLLKLCNEDLIKHQTIQTCWSEYQKSLREERANRLELQYEAMNEAMELLQEIAPDLYALANEGDESNASKKKRFPLEIRVPTDYPPSNIWYYDYKPEVSNDKK
;
A
#
# COMPACT_ATOMS: atom_id res chain seq x y z
N MET A 1 16.52 -42.08 27.30
CA MET A 1 16.05 -42.23 28.69
C MET A 1 17.16 -41.72 29.61
N SER A 2 16.99 -40.57 30.28
CA SER A 2 17.89 -40.20 31.38
C SER A 2 17.23 -39.20 32.34
N SER A 3 16.84 -39.76 33.48
CA SER A 3 16.72 -39.27 34.86
C SER A 3 16.45 -37.79 35.20
N ARG A 4 15.39 -37.63 36.01
CA ARG A 4 15.03 -36.44 36.80
C ARG A 4 15.78 -36.43 38.15
N LYS A 5 16.19 -35.25 38.65
CA LYS A 5 16.29 -34.87 40.08
C LYS A 5 16.13 -33.33 40.15
N ILE A 6 15.00 -32.75 40.56
CA ILE A 6 14.55 -32.44 41.95
C ILE A 6 15.64 -31.82 42.81
N ASN A 7 15.49 -30.53 43.13
CA ASN A 7 15.89 -29.94 44.41
C ASN A 7 14.75 -29.07 44.93
N LYS A 8 14.43 -29.25 46.21
CA LYS A 8 13.26 -28.76 46.93
C LYS A 8 13.78 -28.12 48.23
N LEU A 9 13.24 -26.94 48.57
CA LEU A 9 13.04 -26.41 49.94
C LEU A 9 14.33 -26.00 50.72
N LEU A 10 14.43 -24.94 51.53
CA LEU A 10 13.53 -24.18 52.44
C LEU A 10 14.16 -22.79 52.67
N LEU A 11 13.40 -21.73 53.00
CA LEU A 11 13.15 -21.39 54.42
C LEU A 11 11.90 -20.50 54.59
N LEU A 12 11.07 -20.95 55.52
CA LEU A 12 9.95 -20.28 56.19
C LEU A 12 10.48 -19.25 57.21
N SER A 13 9.76 -18.14 57.43
CA SER A 13 9.01 -17.95 58.69
C SER A 13 8.10 -16.69 58.67
N PRO A 14 7.02 -16.63 59.49
CA PRO A 14 5.87 -15.74 59.31
C PRO A 14 5.73 -14.65 60.40
N ALA A 15 4.87 -13.67 60.15
CA ALA A 15 4.23 -12.88 61.20
C ALA A 15 2.75 -12.60 60.89
N LYS A 16 1.88 -13.13 61.76
CA LYS A 16 0.50 -12.73 62.07
C LYS A 16 0.47 -11.27 62.57
N ALA A 17 -0.62 -10.52 62.69
CA ALA A 17 -2.02 -10.49 62.23
C ALA A 17 -2.67 -9.31 63.00
N LEU A 18 -3.71 -8.66 62.44
CA LEU A 18 -4.76 -7.79 63.05
C LEU A 18 -5.00 -6.65 62.04
N GLY A 19 -6.18 -6.40 61.48
CA GLY A 19 -7.53 -6.92 61.64
C GLY A 19 -8.47 -6.04 60.81
N THR A 20 -9.75 -6.37 60.87
CA THR A 20 -10.93 -5.64 60.36
C THR A 20 -11.33 -5.85 58.89
N ASN A 21 -12.48 -6.54 58.78
CA ASN A 21 -13.32 -6.68 57.60
C ASN A 21 -13.86 -5.31 57.18
N THR A 22 -13.59 -4.92 55.94
CA THR A 22 -14.45 -4.01 55.19
C THR A 22 -14.61 -4.58 53.79
N ALA A 23 -15.83 -4.97 53.47
CA ALA A 23 -16.23 -5.46 52.17
C ALA A 23 -16.02 -4.35 51.12
N ILE A 24 -14.89 -4.39 50.43
CA ILE A 24 -14.68 -3.60 49.23
C ILE A 24 -15.37 -4.37 48.11
N SER A 25 -16.57 -3.92 47.78
CA SER A 25 -17.30 -4.28 46.56
C SER A 25 -16.33 -4.15 45.39
N THR A 26 -15.88 -5.29 44.86
CA THR A 26 -15.17 -5.34 43.59
C THR A 26 -16.18 -4.95 42.53
N THR A 27 -16.22 -3.66 42.17
CA THR A 27 -16.84 -3.22 40.92
C THR A 27 -16.05 -3.89 39.81
N SER A 28 -16.54 -5.05 39.39
CA SER A 28 -16.02 -5.76 38.24
C SER A 28 -16.19 -4.84 37.03
N THR A 29 -15.09 -4.25 36.58
CA THR A 29 -15.04 -3.61 35.28
C THR A 29 -15.22 -4.71 34.26
N THR A 30 -16.48 -4.97 33.92
CA THR A 30 -16.84 -5.92 32.88
C THR A 30 -16.12 -5.49 31.61
N PHE A 31 -15.30 -6.40 31.10
CA PHE A 31 -14.63 -6.24 29.82
C PHE A 31 -15.69 -6.25 28.71
N ILE A 32 -16.26 -5.08 28.38
CA ILE A 32 -17.20 -4.91 27.25
C ILE A 32 -16.39 -4.82 25.95
N ARG A 33 -15.58 -5.84 25.65
CA ARG A 33 -15.00 -5.99 24.31
C ARG A 33 -14.88 -7.44 23.92
N GLY A 34 -16.04 -8.01 23.59
CA GLY A 34 -16.10 -9.29 22.95
C GLY A 34 -17.42 -9.97 23.20
N LYS A 35 -18.44 -9.60 22.43
CA LYS A 35 -19.50 -10.55 22.05
C LYS A 35 -18.86 -11.62 21.15
N ARG A 36 -17.94 -12.41 21.72
CA ARG A 36 -17.30 -13.55 21.06
C ARG A 36 -18.33 -14.65 21.12
N THR A 37 -18.98 -14.88 19.97
CA THR A 37 -19.56 -16.17 19.57
C THR A 37 -19.98 -17.02 20.76
N SER A 38 -21.03 -16.57 21.45
CA SER A 38 -21.67 -17.38 22.48
C SER A 38 -22.02 -18.71 21.82
N SER A 39 -21.33 -19.76 22.24
CA SER A 39 -21.57 -21.17 21.98
C SER A 39 -22.94 -21.65 22.52
N LYS A 40 -23.87 -20.72 22.77
CA LYS A 40 -25.20 -20.95 23.33
C LYS A 40 -26.29 -20.79 22.27
N LYS A 41 -26.00 -21.15 21.02
CA LYS A 41 -27.00 -21.55 20.03
C LYS A 41 -26.52 -22.84 19.38
N LYS A 42 -27.24 -23.93 19.67
CA LYS A 42 -27.05 -25.29 19.13
C LYS A 42 -27.28 -25.32 17.60
N THR A 43 -26.48 -24.62 16.80
CA THR A 43 -26.77 -24.45 15.35
C THR A 43 -25.56 -24.20 14.45
N SER A 44 -24.32 -24.19 14.93
CA SER A 44 -23.13 -24.09 14.06
C SER A 44 -22.31 -25.38 14.13
N THR A 45 -22.40 -26.21 13.09
CA THR A 45 -21.70 -27.48 12.92
C THR A 45 -20.20 -27.36 12.65
N LEU A 46 -19.67 -26.13 12.56
CA LEU A 46 -18.30 -25.85 12.09
C LEU A 46 -17.37 -25.42 13.22
N SER A 47 -16.09 -25.81 13.10
CA SER A 47 -15.02 -25.39 14.02
C SER A 47 -14.82 -23.86 14.00
N PRO A 48 -14.33 -23.25 15.09
CA PRO A 48 -14.09 -21.80 15.14
C PRO A 48 -13.13 -21.27 14.05
N ALA A 49 -12.18 -22.09 13.60
CA ALA A 49 -11.31 -21.75 12.48
C ALA A 49 -12.08 -21.75 11.14
N ALA A 50 -12.93 -22.75 10.92
CA ALA A 50 -13.81 -22.81 9.75
C ALA A 50 -14.83 -21.66 9.77
N GLN A 51 -15.35 -21.26 10.93
CA GLN A 51 -16.22 -20.09 11.07
C GLN A 51 -15.51 -18.80 10.66
N ARG A 52 -14.23 -18.61 11.05
CA ARG A 52 -13.43 -17.46 10.59
C ARG A 52 -13.25 -17.46 9.07
N ALA A 53 -12.93 -18.60 8.48
CA ALA A 53 -12.82 -18.73 7.03
C ALA A 53 -14.15 -18.41 6.34
N VAL A 54 -15.28 -18.92 6.85
CA VAL A 54 -16.62 -18.59 6.34
C VAL A 54 -16.94 -17.10 6.48
N THR A 55 -16.50 -16.44 7.57
CA THR A 55 -16.67 -14.98 7.68
C THR A 55 -15.79 -14.22 6.70
N GLN A 56 -14.54 -14.63 6.47
CA GLN A 56 -13.67 -14.01 5.45
C GLN A 56 -14.25 -14.20 4.04
N LEU A 57 -14.73 -15.40 3.72
CA LEU A 57 -15.45 -15.68 2.48
C LEU A 57 -16.75 -14.89 2.39
N SER A 58 -17.46 -14.72 3.50
CA SER A 58 -18.65 -13.87 3.53
C SER A 58 -18.27 -12.43 3.22
N VAL A 59 -17.20 -11.88 3.79
CA VAL A 59 -16.71 -10.51 3.51
C VAL A 59 -16.48 -10.30 2.02
N LEU A 60 -15.84 -11.25 1.35
CA LEU A 60 -15.62 -11.20 -0.10
C LEU A 60 -16.89 -11.46 -0.91
N SER A 61 -17.85 -12.22 -0.35
CA SER A 61 -19.10 -12.53 -1.02
C SER A 61 -20.03 -11.33 -1.09
N ALA A 62 -20.54 -11.07 -2.30
CA ALA A 62 -21.62 -10.12 -2.59
C ALA A 62 -22.94 -10.43 -1.88
N SER A 63 -23.09 -11.65 -1.32
CA SER A 63 -24.33 -12.11 -0.69
C SER A 63 -24.77 -11.19 0.44
N ARG A 64 -25.95 -10.59 0.28
CA ARG A 64 -26.62 -9.65 1.20
C ARG A 64 -25.84 -8.36 1.52
N LYS A 65 -24.79 -8.05 0.75
CA LYS A 65 -23.98 -6.82 0.89
C LYS A 65 -24.17 -5.82 -0.23
N GLN A 66 -24.62 -6.28 -1.40
CA GLN A 66 -24.92 -5.39 -2.50
C GLN A 66 -26.25 -4.65 -2.25
N PRO A 67 -26.30 -3.32 -2.43
CA PRO A 67 -27.54 -2.57 -2.39
C PRO A 67 -28.41 -2.93 -3.58
N LYS A 68 -29.68 -2.51 -3.54
CA LYS A 68 -30.54 -2.56 -4.73
C LYS A 68 -29.94 -1.68 -5.83
N LEU A 69 -30.10 -2.09 -7.09
CA LEU A 69 -29.65 -1.32 -8.25
C LEU A 69 -30.30 0.07 -8.25
N LEU A 70 -29.48 1.09 -8.54
CA LEU A 70 -29.94 2.46 -8.66
C LEU A 70 -30.86 2.59 -9.87
N LYS A 71 -32.08 3.08 -9.64
CA LYS A 71 -33.04 3.37 -10.71
C LYS A 71 -33.07 4.88 -10.91
N LEU A 72 -32.73 5.31 -12.12
CA LEU A 72 -32.77 6.72 -12.52
C LEU A 72 -34.04 7.01 -13.31
N CYS A 73 -34.54 8.23 -13.20
CA CYS A 73 -35.55 8.76 -14.11
C CYS A 73 -34.94 8.96 -15.51
N ASN A 74 -35.76 9.03 -16.56
CA ASN A 74 -35.25 9.20 -17.93
C ASN A 74 -34.42 10.49 -18.09
N GLU A 75 -34.85 11.59 -17.47
CA GLU A 75 -34.10 12.86 -17.51
C GLU A 75 -32.72 12.72 -16.84
N ASP A 76 -32.65 12.05 -15.70
CA ASP A 76 -31.38 11.85 -14.99
C ASP A 76 -30.48 10.85 -15.70
N LEU A 77 -31.05 9.87 -16.40
CA LEU A 77 -30.31 8.98 -17.28
C LEU A 77 -29.63 9.78 -18.41
N ILE A 78 -30.37 10.68 -19.05
CA ILE A 78 -29.84 11.54 -20.12
C ILE A 78 -28.73 12.43 -19.55
N LYS A 79 -28.95 13.10 -18.41
CA LYS A 79 -27.92 13.92 -17.74
C LYS A 79 -26.66 13.10 -17.44
N HIS A 80 -26.83 11.90 -16.90
CA HIS A 80 -25.72 10.99 -16.62
C HIS A 80 -24.94 10.65 -17.89
N GLN A 81 -25.64 10.28 -18.97
CA GLN A 81 -25.01 9.98 -20.25
C GLN A 81 -24.24 11.19 -20.79
N THR A 82 -24.82 12.39 -20.75
CA THR A 82 -24.16 13.62 -21.22
C THR A 82 -22.90 13.94 -20.41
N ILE A 83 -22.93 13.75 -19.08
CA ILE A 83 -21.74 13.95 -18.24
C ILE A 83 -20.65 12.93 -18.62
N GLN A 84 -21.02 11.67 -18.83
CA GLN A 84 -20.07 10.63 -19.22
C GLN A 84 -19.47 10.85 -20.61
N THR A 85 -20.28 11.28 -21.59
CA THR A 85 -19.77 11.60 -22.93
C THR A 85 -18.83 12.80 -22.89
N CYS A 86 -19.22 13.88 -22.19
CA CYS A 86 -18.37 15.07 -22.03
C CYS A 86 -17.04 14.73 -21.33
N TRP A 87 -17.07 13.91 -20.27
CA TRP A 87 -15.85 13.45 -19.60
C TRP A 87 -14.97 12.61 -20.52
N SER A 88 -15.57 11.72 -21.32
CA SER A 88 -14.84 10.87 -22.26
C SER A 88 -14.18 11.69 -23.36
N GLU A 89 -14.87 12.70 -23.89
CA GLU A 89 -14.33 13.65 -24.86
C GLU A 89 -13.17 14.47 -24.27
N TYR A 90 -13.33 14.98 -23.05
CA TYR A 90 -12.26 15.69 -22.34
C TYR A 90 -11.02 14.79 -22.10
N GLN A 91 -11.23 13.53 -21.71
CA GLN A 91 -10.11 12.59 -21.55
C GLN A 91 -9.43 12.24 -22.88
N LYS A 92 -10.17 12.27 -23.99
CA LYS A 92 -9.62 12.11 -25.34
C LYS A 92 -8.75 13.32 -25.70
N SER A 93 -9.22 14.54 -25.50
CA SER A 93 -8.42 15.75 -25.81
C SER A 93 -7.13 15.79 -24.99
N LEU A 94 -7.18 15.46 -23.70
CA LEU A 94 -5.97 15.36 -22.87
C LEU A 94 -4.98 14.29 -23.35
N ARG A 95 -5.47 13.19 -23.95
CA ARG A 95 -4.60 12.15 -24.51
C ARG A 95 -3.94 12.64 -25.81
N GLU A 96 -4.69 13.34 -26.65
CA GLU A 96 -4.20 13.94 -27.89
C GLU A 96 -3.13 15.00 -27.58
N GLU A 97 -3.36 15.89 -26.62
CA GLU A 97 -2.37 16.87 -26.18
C GLU A 97 -1.07 16.22 -25.69
N ARG A 98 -1.16 15.14 -24.90
CA ARG A 98 0.02 14.38 -24.45
C ARG A 98 0.73 13.69 -25.62
N ALA A 99 0.00 13.13 -26.57
CA ALA A 99 0.55 12.47 -27.75
C ALA A 99 1.29 13.48 -28.63
N ASN A 100 0.67 14.61 -28.94
CA ASN A 100 1.27 15.69 -29.73
C ASN A 100 2.54 16.22 -29.04
N ARG A 101 2.53 16.36 -27.71
CA ARG A 101 3.73 16.78 -26.97
C ARG A 101 4.86 15.76 -27.08
N LEU A 102 4.56 14.46 -27.07
CA LEU A 102 5.56 13.41 -27.24
C LEU A 102 6.11 13.38 -28.67
N GLU A 103 5.26 13.60 -29.66
CA GLU A 103 5.63 13.73 -31.07
C GLU A 103 6.60 14.90 -31.28
N LEU A 104 6.26 16.09 -30.79
CA LEU A 104 7.14 17.27 -30.85
C LEU A 104 8.49 17.04 -30.14
N GLN A 105 8.49 16.32 -29.00
CA GLN A 105 9.73 15.97 -28.30
C GLN A 105 10.60 15.03 -29.15
N TYR A 106 9.97 14.06 -29.82
CA TYR A 106 10.65 13.13 -30.69
C TYR A 106 11.24 13.82 -31.92
N GLU A 107 10.46 14.68 -32.58
CA GLU A 107 10.94 15.47 -33.73
C GLU A 107 12.14 16.33 -33.34
N ALA A 108 12.05 17.06 -32.23
CA ALA A 108 13.15 17.87 -31.72
C ALA A 108 14.40 17.04 -31.38
N MET A 109 14.23 15.85 -30.80
CA MET A 109 15.34 14.92 -30.56
C MET A 109 15.97 14.43 -31.87
N ASN A 110 15.16 14.14 -32.88
CA ASN A 110 15.63 13.65 -34.17
C ASN A 110 16.43 14.73 -34.92
N GLU A 111 15.91 15.95 -35.00
CA GLU A 111 16.61 17.11 -35.58
C GLU A 111 17.95 17.35 -34.88
N ALA A 112 17.99 17.28 -33.55
CA ALA A 112 19.23 17.46 -32.78
C ALA A 112 20.26 16.34 -33.07
N MET A 113 19.81 15.10 -33.26
CA MET A 113 20.68 13.97 -33.58
C MET A 113 21.21 14.04 -35.02
N GLU A 114 20.40 14.49 -35.99
CA GLU A 114 20.82 14.73 -37.37
C GLU A 114 21.92 15.80 -37.42
N LEU A 115 21.73 16.93 -36.73
CA LEU A 115 22.75 17.97 -36.59
C LEU A 115 24.04 17.45 -35.92
N LEU A 116 23.91 16.61 -34.89
CA LEU A 116 25.07 16.02 -34.21
C LEU A 116 25.86 15.11 -35.15
N GLN A 117 25.17 14.34 -35.99
CA GLN A 117 25.79 13.45 -36.99
C GLN A 117 26.58 14.25 -38.03
N GLU A 118 26.06 15.38 -38.49
CA GLU A 118 26.72 16.25 -39.46
C GLU A 118 27.98 16.92 -38.89
N ILE A 119 27.91 17.40 -37.64
CA ILE A 119 29.00 18.18 -37.02
C ILE A 119 30.08 17.26 -36.42
N ALA A 120 29.68 16.20 -35.72
CA ALA A 120 30.57 15.35 -34.91
C ALA A 120 30.11 13.88 -34.89
N PRO A 121 30.51 13.07 -35.90
CA PRO A 121 30.06 11.68 -36.04
C PRO A 121 30.52 10.77 -34.89
N ASP A 122 31.66 11.06 -34.25
CA ASP A 122 32.17 10.28 -33.11
C ASP A 122 31.26 10.43 -31.88
N LEU A 123 30.77 11.65 -31.61
CA LEU A 123 29.83 11.91 -30.51
C LEU A 123 28.44 11.32 -30.80
N TYR A 124 28.02 11.35 -32.05
CA TYR A 124 26.79 10.69 -32.50
C TYR A 124 26.85 9.17 -32.24
N ALA A 125 27.99 8.53 -32.57
CA ALA A 125 28.20 7.12 -32.30
C ALA A 125 28.08 6.81 -30.79
N LEU A 126 28.75 7.59 -29.94
CA LEU A 126 28.67 7.45 -28.47
C LEU A 126 27.25 7.70 -27.91
N ALA A 127 26.51 8.66 -28.45
CA ALA A 127 25.13 8.95 -28.03
C ALA A 127 24.16 7.83 -28.42
N ASN A 128 24.43 7.15 -29.53
CA ASN A 128 23.63 6.03 -30.03
C ASN A 128 24.12 4.65 -29.55
N GLU A 129 25.22 4.59 -28.79
CA GLU A 129 25.59 3.39 -28.04
C GLU A 129 24.44 3.06 -27.09
N GLY A 130 23.66 2.05 -27.46
CA GLY A 130 22.46 1.66 -26.73
C GLY A 130 22.75 1.38 -25.26
N ASP A 131 21.72 1.51 -24.44
CA ASP A 131 21.76 1.29 -22.99
C ASP A 131 22.21 -0.15 -22.57
N GLU A 132 22.54 -1.02 -23.53
CA GLU A 132 23.06 -2.38 -23.31
C GLU A 132 24.59 -2.47 -23.20
N SER A 133 25.35 -1.57 -23.84
CA SER A 133 26.84 -1.65 -23.87
C SER A 133 27.49 -1.04 -22.63
N ASN A 134 26.84 -0.06 -21.99
CA ASN A 134 27.27 0.49 -20.70
C ASN A 134 26.87 -0.47 -19.58
N ALA A 135 27.81 -1.36 -19.21
CA ALA A 135 27.67 -2.39 -18.16
C ALA A 135 27.25 -1.87 -16.76
N SER A 136 27.18 -0.55 -16.56
CA SER A 136 26.70 0.07 -15.32
C SER A 136 25.19 0.34 -15.36
N LYS A 137 24.42 -0.64 -14.85
CA LYS A 137 22.99 -0.53 -14.47
C LYS A 137 22.04 -0.10 -15.60
N LYS A 138 21.21 -1.06 -16.05
CA LYS A 138 19.86 -0.84 -16.61
C LYS A 138 19.30 0.51 -16.13
N LYS A 139 19.10 1.47 -17.04
CA LYS A 139 18.66 2.85 -16.81
C LYS A 139 17.36 2.86 -16.00
N ARG A 140 17.51 2.85 -14.68
CA ARG A 140 16.42 2.89 -13.71
C ARG A 140 16.25 4.33 -13.27
N PHE A 141 15.00 4.74 -13.07
CA PHE A 141 14.76 6.00 -12.38
C PHE A 141 15.40 5.93 -10.98
N PRO A 142 16.12 6.99 -10.57
CA PRO A 142 16.66 7.06 -9.21
C PRO A 142 15.51 7.05 -8.20
N LEU A 143 15.72 6.40 -7.05
CA LEU A 143 14.70 6.26 -6.00
C LEU A 143 14.26 7.59 -5.38
N GLU A 144 15.08 8.63 -5.56
CA GLU A 144 14.82 9.98 -5.07
C GLU A 144 13.71 10.70 -5.86
N ILE A 145 13.50 10.34 -7.13
CA ILE A 145 12.38 10.88 -7.92
C ILE A 145 11.11 10.15 -7.48
N ARG A 146 10.32 10.84 -6.63
CA ARG A 146 9.08 10.30 -6.05
C ARG A 146 7.86 10.64 -6.91
N VAL A 147 6.81 9.85 -6.75
CA VAL A 147 5.48 10.17 -7.28
C VAL A 147 4.93 11.37 -6.50
N PRO A 148 4.35 12.39 -7.18
CA PRO A 148 3.75 13.54 -6.51
C PRO A 148 2.69 13.12 -5.48
N THR A 149 2.69 13.77 -4.31
CA THR A 149 1.71 13.58 -3.23
C THR A 149 0.68 14.71 -3.22
N ASP A 150 -0.49 14.46 -2.63
CA ASP A 150 -1.58 15.45 -2.54
C ASP A 150 -1.20 16.67 -1.67
N TYR A 151 -0.47 16.42 -0.58
CA TYR A 151 0.07 17.46 0.30
C TYR A 151 1.60 17.38 0.37
N PRO A 152 2.30 18.52 0.49
CA PRO A 152 3.74 18.51 0.60
C PRO A 152 4.20 17.94 1.96
N PRO A 153 5.37 17.29 2.02
CA PRO A 153 6.00 16.90 3.28
C PRO A 153 6.50 18.13 4.07
N SER A 154 6.81 17.95 5.36
CA SER A 154 7.34 19.03 6.22
C SER A 154 8.61 19.68 5.64
N ASN A 155 9.50 18.87 5.05
CA ASN A 155 10.66 19.35 4.31
C ASN A 155 10.40 19.10 2.81
N ILE A 156 10.10 20.17 2.08
CA ILE A 156 9.70 20.12 0.67
C ILE A 156 10.87 19.69 -0.22
N TRP A 157 12.07 20.19 0.10
CA TRP A 157 13.28 19.95 -0.68
C TRP A 157 14.48 19.73 0.23
N TYR A 158 15.36 18.80 -0.16
CA TYR A 158 16.58 18.47 0.56
C TYR A 158 17.77 19.09 -0.16
N TYR A 159 18.45 20.04 0.49
CA TYR A 159 19.61 20.74 -0.08
C TYR A 159 20.94 20.03 0.23
N ASP A 160 20.97 19.20 1.26
CA ASP A 160 22.15 18.50 1.79
C ASP A 160 22.38 17.13 1.15
N TYR A 161 22.17 17.04 -0.16
CA TYR A 161 22.30 15.81 -0.92
C TYR A 161 23.74 15.27 -0.91
N LYS A 162 23.89 13.97 -0.66
CA LYS A 162 25.16 13.24 -0.79
C LYS A 162 24.96 12.02 -1.69
N PRO A 163 25.68 11.90 -2.82
CA PRO A 163 25.55 10.76 -3.69
C PRO A 163 26.05 9.50 -2.96
N GLU A 164 25.29 8.41 -3.08
CA GLU A 164 25.69 7.09 -2.58
C GLU A 164 26.96 6.64 -3.31
N VAL A 165 28.10 6.62 -2.62
CA VAL A 165 29.36 6.10 -3.16
C VAL A 165 29.18 4.60 -3.35
N SER A 166 29.12 4.13 -4.60
CA SER A 166 29.15 2.71 -4.90
C SER A 166 30.48 2.13 -4.42
N ASN A 167 30.47 1.50 -3.24
CA ASN A 167 31.58 0.68 -2.78
C ASN A 167 31.61 -0.59 -3.62
N ASP A 168 32.17 -0.48 -4.82
CA ASP A 168 32.53 -1.62 -5.67
C ASP A 168 33.68 -2.36 -4.97
N LYS A 169 33.32 -3.25 -4.05
CA LYS A 169 34.27 -4.18 -3.44
C LYS A 169 34.79 -5.10 -4.54
N LYS A 170 36.05 -4.87 -4.86
CA LYS A 170 36.93 -5.67 -5.71
C LYS A 170 36.98 -7.14 -5.29
#